data_AF-A0A845RB13-F1
#
_entry.id   AF-A0A845RB13-F1
#
_cell.length_a   1.000
_cell.length_b   1.000
_cell.length_c   1.000
_cell.angle_alpha   90.00
_cell.angle_beta   90.00
_cell.angle_gamma   90.00
#
_symmetry.space_group_name_H-M   'P 1'
#
loop_
_entity.id
_entity.type
_entity.pdbx_description
1 polymer ?
#
loop_
_entity_poly.entity_id
_entity_poly.type
_entity_poly.pdbx_seq_one_letter_code
_entity_poly.pdbx_strand_id
1 'polypeptide(L)'
;MTEILIASATVSNYEGMDALVGQDGRVYLGRHENYHPGIEDDTPAVYDNSDGSLQLISDNVKMFHFLYGEGWALPQRQMRREHCFTKADYIEFASLRDGVLSHYRPIREVTFAGKPFVPPKAYRRMHRERPAPVR
;
A
#
# COMPACT_ATOMS: atom_id res chain seq x y z
N MET A 1 -10.50 -16.87 16.54
CA MET A 1 -9.32 -16.00 16.50
C MET A 1 -8.66 -16.19 15.15
N THR A 2 -8.65 -15.14 14.35
CA THR A 2 -7.90 -15.07 13.09
C THR A 2 -6.74 -14.11 13.33
N GLU A 3 -5.75 -14.55 14.08
CA GLU A 3 -4.50 -13.80 14.25
C GLU A 3 -3.62 -14.02 13.03
N ILE A 4 -2.96 -12.96 12.57
CA ILE A 4 -2.06 -13.01 11.42
C ILE A 4 -0.68 -12.58 11.88
N LEU A 5 0.34 -13.40 11.59
CA LEU A 5 1.72 -13.09 11.94
C LEU A 5 2.27 -12.01 11.01
N ILE A 6 2.84 -10.97 11.60
CA ILE A 6 3.34 -9.79 10.91
C ILE A 6 4.87 -9.83 10.90
N ALA A 7 5.44 -9.68 9.71
CA ALA A 7 6.88 -9.57 9.49
C ALA A 7 7.37 -8.11 9.57
N SER A 8 6.54 -7.15 9.17
CA SER A 8 6.86 -5.72 9.24
C SER A 8 5.59 -4.90 9.38
N ALA A 9 5.66 -3.82 10.15
CA ALA A 9 4.55 -2.88 10.37
C ALA A 9 5.07 -1.46 10.47
N THR A 10 4.30 -0.51 9.96
CA THR A 10 4.58 0.92 10.13
C THR A 10 3.31 1.76 9.97
N VAL A 11 3.31 2.95 10.56
CA VAL A 11 2.20 3.90 10.41
C VAL A 11 2.06 4.27 8.93
N SER A 12 0.86 4.07 8.39
CA SER A 12 0.60 4.34 6.98
C SER A 12 0.33 5.81 6.69
N ASN A 13 0.16 6.13 5.41
CA ASN A 13 -0.30 7.42 4.90
C ASN A 13 -1.83 7.55 4.90
N TYR A 14 -2.55 6.64 5.56
CA TYR A 14 -4.01 6.63 5.69
C TYR A 14 -4.43 6.78 7.15
N GLU A 15 -5.45 7.60 7.40
CA GLU A 15 -5.90 7.95 8.75
C GLU A 15 -6.31 6.70 9.55
N GLY A 16 -5.69 6.50 10.72
CA GLY A 16 -6.00 5.38 11.64
C GLY A 16 -5.49 4.01 11.18
N MET A 17 -4.68 3.95 10.12
CA MET A 17 -4.25 2.69 9.53
C MET A 17 -2.73 2.50 9.59
N ASP A 18 -2.31 1.25 9.78
CA ASP A 18 -0.93 0.79 9.63
C ASP A 18 -0.78 -0.02 8.34
N ALA A 19 0.36 0.18 7.68
CA ALA A 19 0.81 -0.66 6.58
C ALA A 19 1.54 -1.85 7.18
N LEU A 20 1.22 -3.04 6.67
CA LEU A 20 1.67 -4.31 7.25
C LEU A 20 2.20 -5.24 6.14
N VAL A 21 3.22 -6.02 6.46
CA VAL A 21 3.67 -7.16 5.67
C VAL A 21 3.49 -8.41 6.51
N GLY A 22 2.66 -9.34 6.05
CA GLY A 22 2.49 -10.64 6.71
C GLY A 22 3.73 -11.51 6.55
N GLN A 23 3.89 -12.53 7.40
CA GLN A 23 4.93 -13.56 7.20
C GLN A 23 4.74 -14.35 5.89
N ASP A 24 3.56 -14.28 5.29
CA ASP A 24 3.25 -14.80 3.96
C ASP A 24 3.80 -13.92 2.80
N GLY A 25 4.42 -12.77 3.11
CA GLY A 25 4.99 -11.84 2.15
C GLY A 25 3.96 -10.92 1.48
N ARG A 26 2.69 -10.96 1.89
CA ARG A 26 1.62 -10.11 1.37
C ARG A 26 1.54 -8.79 2.11
N VAL A 27 1.03 -7.77 1.42
CA VAL A 27 0.86 -6.41 1.93
C VAL A 27 -0.57 -6.20 2.36
N TYR A 28 -0.75 -5.66 3.55
CA TYR A 28 -2.04 -5.39 4.16
C TYR A 28 -2.12 -3.93 4.65
N LEU A 29 -3.37 -3.48 4.83
CA LEU A 29 -3.70 -2.26 5.55
C LEU A 29 -4.65 -2.65 6.69
N GLY A 30 -4.28 -2.32 7.93
CA GLY A 30 -5.06 -2.68 9.12
C GLY A 30 -5.20 -1.50 10.07
N ARG A 31 -6.25 -1.49 10.89
CA ARG A 31 -6.41 -0.53 11.99
C ARG A 31 -5.25 -0.60 12.97
N HIS A 32 -4.75 0.55 13.41
CA HIS A 32 -3.59 0.65 14.29
C HIS A 32 -3.81 -0.10 15.62
N GLU A 33 -5.02 0.00 16.21
CA GLU A 33 -5.35 -0.60 17.50
C GLU A 33 -5.28 -2.14 17.55
N ASN A 34 -5.35 -2.79 16.39
CA ASN A 34 -5.37 -4.25 16.28
C ASN A 34 -3.97 -4.83 16.00
N TYR A 35 -2.96 -3.98 15.79
CA TYR A 35 -1.58 -4.42 15.65
C TYR A 35 -0.91 -4.54 17.03
N HIS A 36 -0.33 -5.70 17.31
CA HIS A 36 0.37 -6.01 18.54
C HIS A 36 1.84 -6.31 18.24
N PRO A 37 2.77 -5.38 18.51
CA PRO A 37 4.18 -5.62 18.29
C PRO A 37 4.68 -6.71 19.25
N GLY A 38 5.62 -7.53 18.78
CA GLY A 38 6.37 -8.44 19.64
C GLY A 38 7.31 -7.64 20.54
N ILE A 39 6.94 -7.39 21.79
CA ILE A 39 7.73 -6.57 22.73
C ILE A 39 8.84 -7.38 23.41
N GLU A 40 8.68 -8.70 23.48
CA GLU A 40 9.64 -9.65 24.09
C GLU A 40 10.28 -10.53 23.01
N ASP A 41 11.55 -10.92 23.21
CA ASP A 41 12.42 -11.56 22.21
C ASP A 41 11.86 -12.86 21.58
N ASP A 42 10.80 -13.45 22.15
CA ASP A 42 10.15 -14.68 21.63
C ASP A 42 8.68 -14.50 21.24
N THR A 43 8.09 -13.31 21.42
CA THR A 43 6.69 -13.08 21.05
C THR A 43 6.64 -12.55 19.61
N PRO A 44 6.01 -13.26 18.65
CA PRO A 44 5.88 -12.74 17.30
C PRO A 44 4.97 -11.51 17.27
N ALA A 45 5.25 -10.57 16.38
CA ALA A 45 4.31 -9.50 16.08
C ALA A 45 3.07 -10.08 15.40
N VAL A 46 1.88 -9.68 15.86
CA VAL A 46 0.61 -10.20 15.36
C VAL A 46 -0.37 -9.08 15.07
N TYR A 47 -1.33 -9.38 14.20
CA TYR A 47 -2.50 -8.55 13.97
C TYR A 47 -3.75 -9.34 14.36
N ASP A 48 -4.57 -8.80 15.27
CA ASP A 48 -5.88 -9.38 15.58
C ASP A 48 -6.89 -9.00 14.49
N ASN A 49 -7.23 -9.97 13.64
CA ASN A 49 -8.25 -9.79 12.60
C ASN A 49 -9.62 -10.38 13.01
N SER A 50 -9.93 -10.41 14.31
CA SER A 50 -11.23 -10.89 14.81
C SER A 50 -12.41 -10.04 14.35
N ASP A 51 -12.19 -8.75 14.10
CA ASP A 51 -13.19 -7.80 13.58
C ASP A 51 -13.24 -7.76 12.03
N GLY A 52 -12.37 -8.53 11.35
CA GLY A 52 -12.27 -8.56 9.90
C GLY A 52 -11.76 -7.27 9.26
N SER A 53 -11.09 -6.39 10.02
CA SER A 53 -10.62 -5.08 9.54
C SER A 53 -9.33 -5.12 8.73
N LEU A 54 -8.62 -6.25 8.70
CA LEU A 54 -7.39 -6.38 7.91
C LEU A 54 -7.72 -6.52 6.42
N GLN A 55 -7.32 -5.52 5.64
CA GLN A 55 -7.54 -5.50 4.20
C GLN A 55 -6.28 -5.95 3.46
N LEU A 56 -6.39 -7.02 2.66
CA LEU A 56 -5.34 -7.38 1.71
C LEU A 56 -5.23 -6.27 0.64
N ILE A 57 -4.02 -5.76 0.47
CA ILE A 57 -3.71 -4.72 -0.52
C ILE A 57 -3.05 -5.33 -1.75
N SER A 58 -2.04 -6.19 -1.57
CA SER A 58 -1.28 -6.72 -2.71
C SER A 58 -0.42 -7.93 -2.31
N ASP A 59 -0.19 -8.84 -3.26
CA ASP A 59 0.82 -9.91 -3.18
C ASP A 59 2.24 -9.40 -3.52
N ASN A 60 2.37 -8.18 -4.04
CA ASN A 60 3.63 -7.53 -4.38
C ASN A 60 4.15 -6.72 -3.20
N VAL A 61 5.12 -7.27 -2.46
CA VAL A 61 5.71 -6.64 -1.27
C VAL A 61 6.19 -5.21 -1.49
N LYS A 62 6.55 -4.82 -2.73
CA LYS A 62 6.96 -3.45 -3.05
C LYS A 62 5.85 -2.42 -2.80
N MET A 63 4.58 -2.82 -2.86
CA MET A 63 3.45 -1.94 -2.58
C MET A 63 3.48 -1.42 -1.14
N PHE A 64 4.07 -2.17 -0.20
CA PHE A 64 4.27 -1.73 1.17
C PHE A 64 4.94 -0.35 1.23
N HIS A 65 5.99 -0.12 0.44
CA HIS A 65 6.72 1.16 0.41
C HIS A 65 5.94 2.33 -0.19
N PHE A 66 4.83 2.08 -0.89
CA PHE A 66 3.94 3.14 -1.38
C PHE A 66 2.86 3.51 -0.35
N LEU A 67 2.70 2.75 0.73
CA LEU A 67 1.65 2.99 1.72
C LEU A 67 2.08 3.90 2.87
N TYR A 68 3.36 4.23 3.01
CA TYR A 68 3.87 5.05 4.10
C TYR A 68 4.98 6.03 3.65
N GLY A 69 5.24 7.04 4.48
CA GLY A 69 6.31 8.01 4.27
C GLY A 69 6.02 9.04 3.18
N GLU A 70 7.02 9.87 2.87
CA GLU A 70 6.89 11.00 1.93
C GLU A 70 7.20 10.60 0.46
N GLY A 71 7.62 9.35 0.25
CA GLY A 71 8.05 8.82 -1.04
C GLY A 71 9.56 8.90 -1.23
N TRP A 72 10.01 9.35 -2.41
CA TRP A 72 11.40 9.25 -2.83
C TRP A 72 11.99 10.58 -3.29
N ALA A 73 13.29 10.78 -3.01
CA ALA A 73 14.04 11.95 -3.47
C ALA A 73 14.23 11.98 -4.99
N LEU A 74 14.18 10.83 -5.66
CA LEU A 74 14.37 10.70 -7.10
C LEU A 74 13.02 10.66 -7.85
N PRO A 75 12.97 11.17 -9.10
CA PRO A 75 11.75 11.13 -9.91
C PRO A 75 11.40 9.71 -10.35
N GLN A 76 10.11 9.40 -10.59
CA GLN A 76 9.64 8.06 -11.03
C GLN A 76 10.41 7.49 -12.24
N ARG A 77 10.85 8.36 -13.16
CA ARG A 77 11.64 7.92 -14.33
C ARG A 77 13.00 7.36 -13.92
N GLN A 78 13.64 7.98 -12.92
CA GLN A 78 14.95 7.57 -12.41
C GLN A 78 14.82 6.31 -11.56
N MET A 79 13.84 6.26 -10.65
CA MET A 79 13.53 5.06 -9.86
C MET A 79 13.30 3.82 -10.73
N ARG A 80 12.72 3.99 -11.93
CA ARG A 80 12.59 2.91 -12.91
C ARG A 80 13.89 2.55 -13.62
N ARG A 81 14.73 3.53 -13.94
CA ARG A 81 16.06 3.29 -14.56
C ARG A 81 17.00 2.57 -13.60
N GLU A 82 16.87 2.83 -12.31
CA GLU A 82 17.63 2.17 -11.24
C GLU A 82 17.00 0.85 -10.78
N HIS A 83 15.97 0.36 -11.49
CA HIS A 83 15.30 -0.91 -11.22
C HIS A 83 14.63 -1.04 -9.84
N CYS A 84 14.50 0.05 -9.08
CA CYS A 84 13.74 0.06 -7.83
C CYS A 84 12.28 -0.32 -8.07
N PHE A 85 11.66 0.30 -9.09
CA PHE A 85 10.27 0.03 -9.48
C PHE A 85 10.12 -0.23 -10.98
N THR A 86 9.24 -1.15 -11.32
CA THR A 86 8.88 -1.45 -12.70
C THR A 86 7.70 -0.58 -13.16
N LYS A 87 7.41 -0.63 -14.47
CA LYS A 87 6.18 -0.03 -14.99
C LYS A 87 4.92 -0.72 -14.43
N ALA A 88 5.00 -2.04 -14.17
CA ALA A 88 3.90 -2.80 -13.60
C ALA A 88 3.62 -2.37 -12.15
N ASP A 89 4.66 -2.17 -11.34
CA ASP A 89 4.54 -1.68 -9.95
C ASP A 89 3.77 -0.35 -9.92
N TYR A 90 4.08 0.59 -10.83
CA TYR A 90 3.34 1.85 -10.92
C TYR A 90 1.91 1.70 -11.45
N ILE A 91 1.63 0.72 -12.31
CA ILE A 91 0.25 0.45 -12.78
C ILE A 91 -0.56 -0.13 -11.62
N GLU A 92 0.03 -1.05 -10.87
CA GLU A 92 -0.58 -1.68 -9.70
C GLU A 92 -0.90 -0.63 -8.63
N PHE A 93 0.06 0.20 -8.22
CA PHE A 93 -0.19 1.25 -7.25
C PHE A 93 -1.29 2.23 -7.71
N ALA A 94 -1.32 2.61 -8.99
CA ALA A 94 -2.39 3.43 -9.53
C ALA A 94 -3.76 2.75 -9.41
N SER A 95 -3.82 1.44 -9.69
CA SER A 95 -5.05 0.64 -9.58
C SER A 95 -5.50 0.50 -8.13
N LEU A 96 -4.57 0.34 -7.18
CA LEU A 96 -4.87 0.30 -5.75
C LEU A 96 -5.40 1.64 -5.26
N ARG A 97 -4.76 2.74 -5.65
CA ARG A 97 -5.16 4.10 -5.29
C ARG A 97 -6.59 4.45 -5.74
N ASP A 98 -6.94 4.07 -6.96
CA ASP A 98 -8.27 4.32 -7.52
C ASP A 98 -9.29 3.23 -7.13
N GLY A 99 -8.81 2.11 -6.56
CA GLY A 99 -9.60 0.97 -6.12
C GLY A 99 -9.70 0.91 -4.59
N VAL A 100 -9.16 -0.15 -3.99
CA VAL A 100 -9.32 -0.44 -2.55
C VAL A 100 -8.86 0.70 -1.64
N LEU A 101 -7.80 1.42 -1.99
CA LEU A 101 -7.26 2.51 -1.16
C LEU A 101 -8.15 3.77 -1.20
N SER A 102 -9.05 3.90 -2.17
CA SER A 102 -10.00 5.03 -2.26
C SER A 102 -11.02 5.06 -1.12
N HIS A 103 -11.19 3.94 -0.40
CA HIS A 103 -12.07 3.83 0.76
C HIS A 103 -11.47 4.42 2.05
N TYR A 104 -10.16 4.75 2.04
CA TYR A 104 -9.46 5.27 3.20
C TYR A 104 -9.10 6.75 3.00
N ARG A 105 -9.14 7.53 4.07
CA ARG A 105 -8.77 8.95 4.03
C ARG A 105 -7.25 9.11 4.02
N PRO A 106 -6.64 9.66 2.94
CA PRO A 106 -5.21 9.89 2.91
C PRO A 106 -4.84 11.07 3.81
N ILE A 107 -3.82 10.90 4.65
CA ILE A 107 -3.22 11.97 5.47
C ILE A 107 -1.94 12.52 4.84
N ARG A 108 -1.35 11.78 3.90
CA ARG A 108 -0.14 12.17 3.17
C ARG A 108 -0.15 11.58 1.76
N GLU A 109 0.34 12.34 0.79
CA GLU A 109 0.54 11.84 -0.57
C GLU A 109 1.99 11.40 -0.77
N VAL A 110 2.19 10.30 -1.49
CA VAL A 110 3.51 9.82 -1.91
C VAL A 110 4.05 10.67 -3.06
N THR A 111 5.27 11.17 -2.90
CA THR A 111 5.93 12.01 -3.91
C THR A 111 7.21 11.38 -4.47
N PHE A 112 7.62 11.86 -5.64
CA PHE A 112 8.86 11.49 -6.33
C PHE A 112 9.58 12.77 -6.75
N ALA A 113 10.70 13.06 -6.11
CA ALA A 113 11.39 14.36 -6.20
C ALA A 113 10.44 15.53 -5.90
N GLY A 114 9.63 15.40 -4.84
CA GLY A 114 8.65 16.40 -4.40
C GLY A 114 7.43 16.55 -5.32
N LYS A 115 7.30 15.74 -6.38
CA LYS A 115 6.14 15.75 -7.27
C LYS A 115 5.19 14.60 -6.93
N PRO A 116 3.87 14.84 -6.91
CA PRO A 116 2.88 13.79 -6.74
C PRO A 116 3.08 12.61 -7.69
N PHE A 117 2.68 11.41 -7.25
CA PHE A 117 2.69 10.22 -8.09
C PHE A 117 1.83 10.40 -9.36
N VAL A 118 2.44 10.16 -10.52
CA VAL A 118 1.78 10.20 -11.83
C VAL A 118 1.60 8.79 -12.39
N PRO A 119 0.36 8.34 -12.63
CA PRO A 119 0.10 7.04 -13.23
C PRO A 119 0.71 6.91 -14.65
N PRO A 120 1.29 5.75 -14.99
CA PRO A 120 1.79 5.49 -16.34
C PRO A 120 0.70 5.70 -17.41
N LYS A 121 1.10 6.14 -18.62
CA LYS A 121 0.15 6.32 -19.74
C LYS A 121 -0.65 5.05 -20.07
N ALA A 122 -0.07 3.86 -19.85
CA ALA A 122 -0.74 2.58 -20.07
C ALA A 122 -1.96 2.38 -19.15
N TYR A 123 -1.82 2.69 -17.86
CA TYR A 123 -2.93 2.69 -16.90
C TYR A 123 -4.08 3.60 -17.39
N ARG A 124 -3.76 4.83 -17.79
CA ARG A 124 -4.76 5.78 -18.29
C ARG A 124 -5.50 5.31 -19.55
N ARG A 125 -4.91 4.43 -20.38
CA ARG A 125 -5.58 3.86 -21.55
C ARG A 125 -6.58 2.79 -21.12
N MET A 126 -6.16 1.89 -20.23
CA MET A 126 -7.02 0.84 -19.66
C MET A 126 -8.27 1.42 -18.97
N HIS A 127 -8.13 2.58 -18.32
CA HIS A 127 -9.22 3.21 -17.58
C HIS A 127 -9.96 4.34 -18.34
N ARG A 128 -9.52 4.72 -19.55
CA ARG A 128 -10.26 5.66 -20.42
C ARG A 128 -11.43 5.00 -21.16
N GLU A 129 -11.49 3.68 -21.19
CA GLU A 129 -12.42 2.90 -22.00
C GLU A 129 -13.61 2.32 -21.23
N ARG A 130 -13.87 2.76 -19.97
CA ARG A 130 -15.18 2.52 -19.33
C ARG A 130 -16.10 3.72 -19.63
N PRO A 131 -17.05 3.62 -20.57
CA PRO A 131 -18.09 4.64 -20.68
C PRO A 131 -18.89 4.62 -19.38
N ALA A 132 -19.37 5.80 -18.94
CA ALA A 132 -20.38 5.85 -17.90
C ALA A 132 -21.57 4.97 -18.32
N PRO A 133 -22.18 4.18 -17.42
CA PRO A 133 -23.41 3.48 -17.75
C PRO A 133 -24.44 4.53 -18.17
N VAL A 134 -24.90 4.42 -19.41
CA VAL A 134 -26.02 5.22 -19.92
C VAL A 134 -27.23 4.85 -19.05
N ARG A 135 -27.72 5.81 -18.26
CA ARG A 135 -28.98 5.70 -17.54
C ARG A 135 -30.14 5.90 -18.50
#